data_AF-A0A923V880-F1
#
_entry.id   AF-A0A923V880-F1
#
_cell.length_a   1.000
_cell.length_b   1.000
_cell.length_c   1.000
_cell.angle_alpha   90.00
_cell.angle_beta   90.00
_cell.angle_gamma   90.00
#
_symmetry.space_group_name_H-M   'P 1'
#
loop_
_entity.id
_entity.type
_entity.pdbx_description
1 polymer ?
#
loop_
_entity_poly.entity_id
_entity_poly.type
_entity_poly.pdbx_seq_one_letter_code
_entity_poly.pdbx_strand_id
1 'polypeptide(L)'
;MNNALKYVKILEGAGISREQAEAHIQIMNEITEGDLATKQDIESLGTKLSTEIKSLGISTSAEINRLDAKIDSSVERLEHKMLQMEYRMTIKLGTIVTLVVAAATTVSKLI
;
A
#
# COMPACT_ATOMS: atom_id res chain seq x y z
N MET A 1 29.32 -21.76 23.87
CA MET A 1 30.37 -22.56 24.54
C MET A 1 30.28 -24.08 24.32
N ASN A 2 29.10 -24.71 24.25
CA ASN A 2 29.01 -26.19 24.14
C ASN A 2 29.62 -26.75 22.83
N ASN A 3 29.54 -26.01 21.72
CA ASN A 3 30.10 -26.43 20.42
C ASN A 3 31.62 -26.25 20.35
N ALA A 4 32.16 -25.18 20.93
CA ALA A 4 33.61 -24.93 20.99
C ALA A 4 34.32 -26.05 21.78
N LEU A 5 33.79 -26.43 22.94
CA LEU A 5 34.37 -27.51 23.75
C LEU A 5 34.29 -28.88 23.06
N LYS A 6 33.21 -29.16 22.31
CA LYS A 6 33.12 -30.36 21.46
C LYS A 6 34.18 -30.34 20.37
N TYR A 7 34.41 -29.19 19.75
CA TYR A 7 35.41 -29.02 18.70
C TYR A 7 36.84 -29.27 19.23
N VAL A 8 37.20 -28.71 20.39
CA VAL A 8 38.48 -29.00 21.05
C VAL A 8 38.67 -30.51 21.26
N LYS A 9 37.66 -31.19 21.84
CA LYS A 9 37.75 -32.63 22.12
C LYS A 9 37.92 -33.48 20.86
N ILE A 10 37.35 -33.07 19.73
CA ILE A 10 37.53 -33.76 18.44
C ILE A 10 38.97 -33.61 17.96
N LEU A 11 39.55 -32.42 18.07
CA LEU A 11 40.94 -32.16 17.67
C LEU A 11 41.93 -32.91 18.56
N GLU A 12 41.70 -32.94 19.88
CA GLU A 12 42.49 -33.72 20.83
C GLU A 12 42.43 -35.23 20.51
N GLY A 13 41.24 -35.74 20.18
CA GLY A 13 41.06 -37.13 19.77
C GLY A 13 41.75 -37.50 18.45
N ALA A 14 42.07 -36.50 17.61
CA ALA A 14 42.86 -36.64 16.39
C ALA A 14 44.37 -36.45 16.62
N GLY A 15 44.80 -36.24 17.87
CA GLY A 15 46.22 -36.08 18.23
C GLY A 15 46.74 -34.64 18.18
N ILE A 16 45.86 -33.64 18.03
CA ILE A 16 46.25 -32.22 18.12
C ILE A 16 46.32 -31.79 19.60
N SER A 17 47.32 -31.00 19.97
CA SER A 17 47.46 -30.54 21.36
C SER A 17 46.33 -29.59 21.75
N ARG A 18 46.04 -29.47 23.05
CA ARG A 18 45.00 -28.56 23.54
C ARG A 18 45.27 -27.12 23.11
N GLU A 19 46.51 -26.67 23.21
CA GLU A 19 46.94 -25.32 22.85
C GLU A 19 46.69 -25.05 21.36
N GLN A 20 46.99 -26.03 20.50
CA GLN A 20 46.72 -25.93 19.05
C GLN A 20 45.22 -25.94 18.74
N ALA A 21 44.44 -26.75 19.45
CA ALA A 21 42.99 -26.82 19.29
C ALA A 21 42.29 -25.51 19.71
N GLU A 22 42.77 -24.87 20.77
CA GLU A 22 42.29 -23.56 21.21
C GLU A 22 42.64 -22.46 20.20
N ALA A 23 43.85 -22.48 19.64
CA ALA A 23 44.26 -21.55 18.58
C ALA A 23 43.37 -21.67 17.32
N HIS A 24 42.96 -22.88 16.94
CA HIS A 24 42.01 -23.09 15.85
C HIS A 24 40.65 -22.44 16.13
N ILE A 25 40.13 -22.56 17.34
CA ILE A 25 38.84 -21.94 17.71
C ILE A 25 38.94 -20.43 17.72
N GLN A 26 40.06 -19.89 18.21
CA GLN A 26 40.28 -18.45 18.22
C GLN A 26 40.24 -17.87 16.79
N ILE A 27 40.98 -18.47 15.85
CA ILE A 27 40.97 -18.04 14.44
C ILE A 27 39.56 -18.20 13.84
N MET A 28 38.87 -19.31 14.14
CA MET A 28 37.53 -19.54 13.61
C MET A 28 36.52 -18.52 14.14
N ASN A 29 36.62 -18.12 15.40
CA ASN A 29 35.80 -17.04 15.95
C ASN A 29 36.14 -15.69 15.31
N GLU A 30 37.43 -15.37 15.13
CA GLU A 30 37.85 -14.14 14.45
C GLU A 30 37.33 -14.06 13.01
N ILE A 31 37.33 -15.17 12.27
CA ILE A 31 36.77 -15.23 10.90
C ILE A 31 35.23 -15.08 10.91
N THR A 32 34.55 -15.54 11.96
CA THR A 32 33.08 -15.61 11.98
C THR A 32 32.39 -14.44 12.68
N GLU A 33 33.06 -13.72 13.58
CA GLU A 33 32.46 -12.61 14.36
C GLU A 33 32.24 -11.33 13.54
N GLY A 34 32.84 -11.19 12.35
CA GLY A 34 32.73 -9.98 11.53
C GLY A 34 31.88 -10.10 10.26
N ASP A 35 31.90 -11.27 9.62
CA ASP A 35 31.43 -11.41 8.22
C ASP A 35 30.10 -12.18 8.09
N LEU A 36 29.60 -12.77 9.17
CA LEU A 36 28.40 -13.62 9.13
C LEU A 36 27.21 -12.95 9.80
N ALA A 37 26.09 -12.90 9.06
CA ALA A 37 24.79 -12.61 9.65
C ALA A 37 24.38 -13.75 10.59
N THR A 38 24.00 -13.40 11.81
CA THR A 38 23.49 -14.33 12.79
C THR A 38 22.01 -14.65 12.54
N LYS A 39 21.50 -15.71 13.16
CA LYS A 39 20.05 -15.99 13.15
C LYS A 39 19.24 -14.82 13.71
N GLN A 40 19.77 -14.15 14.74
CA GLN A 40 19.12 -12.99 15.34
C GLN A 40 19.02 -11.82 14.36
N ASP A 41 20.02 -11.61 13.50
CA ASP A 41 19.97 -10.58 12.45
C ASP A 41 18.87 -10.88 11.43
N ILE A 42 18.73 -12.16 11.03
CA ILE A 42 17.68 -12.60 10.11
C ILE A 42 16.30 -12.43 10.74
N GLU A 43 16.13 -12.80 12.02
CA GLU A 43 14.88 -12.61 12.75
C GLU A 43 14.54 -11.11 12.90
N SER A 44 15.54 -10.27 13.20
CA SER A 44 15.37 -8.82 13.26
C SER A 44 14.96 -8.24 11.91
N LEU A 45 15.59 -8.69 10.81
CA LEU A 45 15.21 -8.27 9.47
C LEU A 45 13.79 -8.73 9.11
N GLY A 46 13.43 -9.97 9.45
CA GLY A 46 12.09 -10.51 9.20
C GLY A 46 11.00 -9.74 9.94
N THR A 47 11.24 -9.37 11.20
CA THR A 47 10.30 -8.57 11.99
C THR A 47 10.15 -7.14 11.45
N LYS A 48 11.25 -6.50 11.04
CA LYS A 48 11.22 -5.18 10.37
C LYS A 48 10.43 -5.23 9.07
N LEU A 49 10.75 -6.18 8.18
CA LEU A 49 10.05 -6.34 6.90
C LEU A 49 8.55 -6.63 7.10
N SER A 50 8.20 -7.49 8.06
CA SER A 50 6.78 -7.76 8.37
C SER A 50 6.03 -6.50 8.82
N THR A 51 6.69 -5.66 9.61
CA THR A 51 6.12 -4.39 10.09
C THR A 51 5.94 -3.40 8.94
N GLU A 52 6.94 -3.24 8.08
CA GLU A 52 6.90 -2.36 6.91
C GLU A 52 5.80 -2.80 5.93
N ILE A 53 5.69 -4.10 5.64
CA ILE A 53 4.62 -4.64 4.77
C ILE A 53 3.24 -4.34 5.35
N LYS A 54 3.05 -4.52 6.66
CA LYS A 54 1.77 -4.19 7.32
C LYS A 54 1.46 -2.69 7.22
N SER A 55 2.44 -1.84 7.47
CA SER A 55 2.28 -0.38 7.35
C SER A 55 1.92 0.03 5.93
N LEU A 56 2.57 -0.57 4.93
CA LEU A 56 2.27 -0.34 3.52
C LEU A 56 0.84 -0.77 3.19
N GLY A 57 0.40 -1.93 3.67
CA GLY A 57 -0.98 -2.40 3.51
C GLY A 57 -2.01 -1.41 4.09
N ILE A 58 -1.78 -0.92 5.30
CA ILE A 58 -2.65 0.08 5.95
C ILE A 58 -2.71 1.37 5.12
N SER A 59 -1.55 1.88 4.68
CA SER A 59 -1.47 3.10 3.87
C SER A 59 -2.22 2.96 2.55
N THR A 60 -2.01 1.85 1.84
CA THR A 60 -2.69 1.56 0.57
C THR A 60 -4.20 1.46 0.76
N SER A 61 -4.68 0.75 1.79
CA SER A 61 -6.11 0.68 2.08
C SER A 61 -6.73 2.05 2.40
N ALA A 62 -6.02 2.89 3.15
CA ALA A 62 -6.47 4.25 3.45
C ALA A 62 -6.57 5.12 2.17
N GLU A 63 -5.60 4.98 1.25
CA GLU A 63 -5.61 5.70 -0.01
C GLU A 63 -6.73 5.23 -0.96
N ILE A 64 -6.99 3.92 -1.02
CA ILE A 64 -8.13 3.35 -1.75
C ILE A 64 -9.44 3.92 -1.23
N ASN A 65 -9.67 3.89 0.09
CA ASN A 65 -10.90 4.43 0.69
C ASN A 65 -11.07 5.93 0.43
N ARG A 66 -9.96 6.69 0.44
CA ARG A 66 -9.97 8.12 0.13
C ARG A 66 -10.33 8.37 -1.33
N LEU A 67 -9.84 7.53 -2.25
CA LEU A 67 -10.16 7.63 -3.67
C LEU A 67 -11.63 7.30 -3.93
N ASP A 68 -12.15 6.24 -3.28
CA ASP A 68 -13.55 5.82 -3.37
C ASP A 68 -14.50 6.97 -2.97
N ALA A 69 -14.29 7.56 -1.80
CA ALA A 69 -15.06 8.72 -1.33
C ALA A 69 -14.97 9.93 -2.29
N LYS A 70 -13.83 10.13 -2.94
CA LYS A 70 -13.65 11.21 -3.94
C LYS A 70 -14.40 10.92 -5.23
N ILE A 71 -14.48 9.65 -5.64
CA ILE A 71 -15.26 9.21 -6.79
C ILE A 71 -16.74 9.41 -6.49
N ASP A 72 -17.24 8.92 -5.36
CA ASP A 72 -18.64 9.10 -4.94
C ASP A 72 -19.05 10.56 -4.94
N SER A 73 -18.28 11.42 -4.27
CA SER A 73 -18.54 12.87 -4.25
C SER A 73 -18.51 13.50 -5.65
N SER A 74 -17.65 12.99 -6.55
CA SER A 74 -17.60 13.48 -7.93
C SER A 74 -18.79 13.03 -8.75
N VAL A 75 -19.29 11.81 -8.54
CA VAL A 75 -20.50 11.27 -9.16
C VAL A 75 -21.72 12.05 -8.70
N GLU A 76 -21.93 12.21 -7.39
CA GLU A 76 -23.04 13.02 -6.83
C GLU A 76 -23.06 14.45 -7.41
N ARG A 77 -21.88 15.08 -7.50
CA ARG A 77 -21.76 16.43 -8.08
C ARG A 77 -22.13 16.45 -9.56
N LEU A 78 -21.81 15.39 -10.32
CA LEU A 78 -22.19 15.29 -11.72
C LEU A 78 -23.69 15.06 -11.88
N GLU A 79 -24.29 14.20 -11.06
CA GLU A 79 -25.74 13.96 -11.03
C GLU A 79 -26.50 15.25 -10.74
N HIS A 80 -26.08 16.02 -9.73
CA HIS A 80 -26.68 17.31 -9.43
C HIS A 80 -26.58 18.31 -10.60
N LYS A 81 -25.43 18.35 -11.29
CA LYS A 81 -25.27 19.20 -12.47
C LYS A 81 -26.18 18.75 -13.62
N MET A 82 -26.35 17.45 -13.82
CA MET A 82 -27.25 16.92 -14.84
C MET A 82 -28.70 17.30 -14.56
N LEU A 83 -29.19 17.09 -13.33
CA LEU A 83 -30.53 17.50 -12.92
C LEU A 83 -30.75 19.00 -13.07
N GLN A 84 -29.78 19.82 -12.67
CA GLN A 84 -29.86 21.27 -12.83
C GLN A 84 -29.96 21.67 -14.31
N MET A 85 -29.18 21.02 -15.18
CA MET A 85 -29.27 21.24 -16.62
C MET A 85 -30.62 20.82 -17.19
N GLU A 86 -31.15 19.67 -16.77
CA GLU A 86 -32.47 19.18 -17.16
C GLU A 86 -33.56 20.18 -16.79
N TYR A 87 -33.60 20.66 -15.55
CA TYR A 87 -34.56 21.69 -15.13
C TYR A 87 -34.46 22.97 -15.96
N ARG A 88 -33.23 23.46 -16.21
CA ARG A 88 -33.02 24.67 -17.03
C ARG A 88 -33.48 24.46 -18.46
N MET A 89 -33.27 23.28 -19.04
CA MET A 89 -33.75 22.95 -20.38
C MET A 89 -35.28 22.87 -20.42
N THR A 90 -35.90 22.17 -19.46
CA THR A 90 -37.37 22.07 -19.36
C THR A 90 -38.02 23.44 -19.25
N ILE A 91 -37.47 24.34 -18.42
CA ILE A 91 -37.97 25.72 -18.31
C ILE A 91 -37.81 26.46 -19.65
N LYS A 92 -36.61 26.44 -20.26
CA LYS A 92 -36.37 27.12 -21.54
C LYS A 92 -37.30 26.61 -22.64
N LEU A 93 -37.40 25.29 -22.81
CA LEU A 93 -38.29 24.68 -23.80
C LEU A 93 -39.76 25.01 -23.53
N GLY A 94 -40.20 24.93 -22.26
CA GLY A 94 -41.54 25.33 -21.85
C GLY A 94 -41.86 26.77 -22.25
N THR A 95 -40.95 27.72 -21.97
CA THR A 95 -41.15 29.13 -22.36
C THR A 95 -41.24 29.32 -23.87
N ILE A 96 -40.42 28.61 -24.66
CA ILE A 96 -40.46 28.66 -26.12
C ILE A 96 -41.81 28.12 -26.63
N VAL A 97 -42.25 26.98 -26.14
CA VAL A 97 -43.54 26.37 -26.54
C VAL A 97 -44.70 27.31 -26.23
N THR A 98 -44.75 27.91 -25.05
CA THR A 98 -45.81 28.86 -24.69
C THR A 98 -45.82 30.08 -25.61
N LEU A 99 -44.66 30.65 -25.94
CA LEU A 99 -44.55 31.79 -26.87
C LEU A 99 -45.03 31.42 -28.28
N VAL A 100 -44.63 30.24 -28.79
CA VAL A 100 -45.05 29.75 -30.10
C VAL A 100 -46.57 29.55 -30.17
N VAL A 101 -47.17 28.94 -29.14
CA VAL A 101 -48.62 28.74 -29.06
C VAL A 101 -49.37 30.07 -28.96
N ALA A 102 -48.88 31.02 -28.14
CA ALA A 102 -49.49 32.35 -28.03
C ALA A 102 -49.46 33.13 -29.36
N ALA A 103 -48.34 33.06 -30.09
CA ALA A 103 -48.22 33.68 -31.41
C ALA A 103 -49.19 33.05 -32.42
N ALA A 104 -49.24 31.70 -32.48
CA ALA A 104 -50.13 30.98 -33.37
C ALA A 104 -51.61 31.30 -33.13
N THR A 105 -52.05 31.30 -31.86
CA THR A 105 -53.45 31.63 -31.51
C THR A 105 -53.82 33.08 -31.83
N THR A 106 -52.88 34.01 -31.74
CA THR A 106 -53.09 35.41 -32.12
C THR A 106 -53.26 35.54 -33.64
N VAL A 107 -52.43 34.86 -34.42
CA VAL A 107 -52.53 34.83 -35.91
C VAL A 107 -53.85 34.20 -36.35
N SER A 108 -54.26 33.07 -35.75
CA SER A 108 -55.53 32.40 -36.09
C SER A 108 -56.78 33.22 -35.78
N LYS A 109 -56.72 34.22 -34.89
CA LYS A 109 -57.84 35.15 -34.63
C LYS A 109 -57.89 36.35 -35.59
N LEU A 110 -56.79 36.61 -36.31
CA LEU A 110 -56.65 37.75 -37.23
C LEU A 110 -56.98 37.42 -38.69
N ILE A 111 -56.97 36.13 -39.06
CA ILE A 111 -57.36 35.60 -40.38
C ILE A 111 -58.81 35.12 -40.30
#